data_AF-A0A7U4DEH1-F1
#
_entry.id   AF-A0A7U4DEH1-F1
#
_cell.length_a   1.000
_cell.length_b   1.000
_cell.length_c   1.000
_cell.angle_alpha   90.00
_cell.angle_beta   90.00
_cell.angle_gamma   90.00
#
_symmetry.space_group_name_H-M   'P 1'
#
loop_
_entity.id
_entity.type
_entity.pdbx_description
1 polymer ?
#
loop_
_entity_poly.entity_id
_entity_poly.type
_entity_poly.pdbx_seq_one_letter_code
_entity_poly.pdbx_strand_id
1 'polypeptide(L)'
;MNIIFKITSVLSVILLVACGDENSNSVSEEKIAQSTQNQVTYKLISGTAFSTSVLNGANVTAICKDGLGFKNKVIVNAQGQWQGEIDTSKFPCRLEAKAEGQTYHSYIDHEGRVNINPLTDMVVAYASNQVPVTWYQSGSMTTEKLNSANSALVAELIKKGYGINNDMDLFTAEMKANNPIHQAIQELLEAIQNNRNIKDYDSLLMLIKDGNLSQVPEKIEFLNNSVAKVFGFNKDACQVLPKTENTEQYNKCSDKVIDDFSESNLVATDSDEKWAE
;
A
#
# COMPACT_ATOMS: atom_id res chain seq x y z
N MET A 1 32.89 -33.74 24.34
CA MET A 1 32.70 -33.60 25.79
C MET A 1 31.29 -33.07 25.99
N ASN A 2 30.34 -33.98 26.18
CA ASN A 2 28.91 -33.68 26.32
C ASN A 2 28.58 -33.55 27.81
N ILE A 3 27.93 -32.46 28.21
CA ILE A 3 27.35 -32.36 29.55
C ILE A 3 25.84 -32.11 29.38
N ILE A 4 25.10 -33.18 29.67
CA ILE A 4 23.64 -33.23 29.77
C ILE A 4 23.30 -32.87 31.22
N PHE A 5 22.54 -31.80 31.45
CA PHE A 5 21.92 -31.55 32.77
C PHE A 5 20.45 -31.98 32.73
N LYS A 6 20.18 -33.14 33.36
CA LYS A 6 18.85 -33.54 33.82
C LYS A 6 18.67 -32.99 35.24
N ILE A 7 17.59 -32.28 35.52
CA ILE A 7 17.15 -32.05 36.90
C ILE A 7 15.71 -32.55 37.04
N THR A 8 15.62 -33.54 37.91
CA THR A 8 14.46 -34.32 38.33
C THR A 8 13.52 -33.56 39.25
N SER A 9 12.24 -33.86 39.08
CA SER A 9 11.10 -33.55 39.93
C SER A 9 11.28 -34.10 41.36
N VAL A 10 10.89 -33.31 42.37
CA VAL A 10 10.59 -33.82 43.72
C VAL A 10 9.29 -33.19 44.20
N LEU A 11 8.27 -34.03 44.28
CA LEU A 11 6.98 -33.80 44.94
C LEU A 11 7.17 -34.15 46.42
N SER A 12 6.81 -33.26 47.35
CA SER A 12 6.74 -33.58 48.78
C SER A 12 5.51 -32.93 49.39
N VAL A 13 4.53 -33.79 49.67
CA VAL A 13 3.33 -33.50 50.45
C VAL A 13 3.67 -33.77 51.91
N ILE A 14 3.50 -32.77 52.78
CA ILE A 14 3.41 -32.99 54.23
C ILE A 14 2.10 -32.34 54.68
N LEU A 15 1.14 -33.20 55.02
CA LEU A 15 -0.06 -32.85 55.77
C LEU A 15 0.30 -32.87 57.25
N LEU A 16 0.13 -31.75 57.93
CA LEU A 16 -0.01 -31.70 59.39
C LEU A 16 -1.28 -30.92 59.71
N VAL A 17 -2.27 -31.65 60.21
CA VAL A 17 -3.50 -31.12 60.80
C VAL A 17 -3.22 -30.90 62.28
N ALA A 18 -3.41 -29.68 62.76
CA ALA A 18 -3.50 -29.36 64.18
C ALA A 18 -4.73 -28.46 64.39
N CYS A 19 -5.69 -28.98 65.16
CA CYS A 19 -6.84 -28.24 65.67
C CYS A 19 -6.40 -27.38 66.85
N GLY A 20 -6.83 -26.12 66.90
CA GLY A 20 -6.65 -25.21 68.02
C GLY A 20 -7.52 -23.98 67.81
N ASP A 21 -8.61 -23.94 68.57
CA ASP A 21 -9.67 -22.92 68.56
C ASP A 21 -9.28 -21.68 69.38
N GLU A 22 -10.06 -20.60 69.25
CA GLU A 22 -10.10 -19.36 70.07
C GLU A 22 -9.31 -18.09 69.62
N ASN A 23 -9.97 -17.33 68.73
CA ASN A 23 -10.37 -15.92 68.86
C ASN A 23 -9.51 -14.92 69.68
N SER A 24 -8.75 -14.02 69.01
CA SER A 24 -8.85 -12.54 69.13
C SER A 24 -7.77 -11.79 68.32
N ASN A 25 -8.17 -10.65 67.76
CA ASN A 25 -7.46 -9.80 66.81
C ASN A 25 -6.05 -9.34 67.25
N SER A 26 -5.05 -9.61 66.41
CA SER A 26 -4.09 -8.60 65.89
C SER A 26 -2.93 -9.32 65.18
N VAL A 27 -2.88 -9.26 63.84
CA VAL A 27 -1.67 -9.63 63.11
C VAL A 27 -1.46 -8.69 61.93
N SER A 28 -0.34 -7.98 62.00
CA SER A 28 0.34 -7.29 60.93
C SER A 28 0.86 -8.29 59.88
N GLU A 29 0.55 -7.96 58.62
CA GLU A 29 1.32 -8.24 57.40
C GLU A 29 1.84 -9.67 57.14
N GLU A 30 1.20 -10.36 56.20
CA GLU A 30 1.92 -10.87 55.02
C GLU A 30 1.15 -10.48 53.76
N LYS A 31 1.61 -9.41 53.13
CA LYS A 31 1.15 -8.96 51.82
C LYS A 31 1.62 -9.98 50.78
N ILE A 32 0.77 -10.96 50.47
CA ILE A 32 0.96 -11.80 49.29
C ILE A 32 0.98 -10.84 48.10
N ALA A 33 2.15 -10.64 47.52
CA ALA A 33 2.31 -9.96 46.25
C ALA A 33 1.64 -10.85 45.19
N GLN A 34 0.35 -10.60 44.95
CA GLN A 34 -0.33 -11.04 43.74
C GLN A 34 0.51 -10.52 42.57
N SER A 35 1.16 -11.44 41.85
CA SER A 35 1.68 -11.12 40.53
C SER A 35 0.46 -10.76 39.67
N THR A 36 0.23 -9.47 39.47
CA THR A 36 -0.62 -8.98 38.41
C THR A 36 0.02 -9.45 37.10
N GLN A 37 -0.43 -10.61 36.59
CA GLN A 37 -0.25 -10.89 35.18
C GLN A 37 -1.00 -9.77 34.45
N ASN A 38 -0.27 -8.79 33.93
CA ASN A 38 -0.81 -7.80 33.03
C ASN A 38 -1.44 -8.55 31.85
N GLN A 39 -2.76 -8.68 31.86
CA GLN A 39 -3.48 -9.39 30.83
C GLN A 39 -3.43 -8.53 29.56
N VAL A 40 -2.65 -8.97 28.57
CA VAL A 40 -2.50 -8.26 27.30
C VAL A 40 -3.82 -8.29 26.54
N THR A 41 -4.35 -7.11 26.22
CA THR A 41 -5.59 -6.99 25.46
C THR A 41 -5.27 -6.82 23.98
N TYR A 42 -5.58 -7.85 23.20
CA TYR A 42 -5.46 -7.80 21.75
C TYR A 42 -6.76 -7.33 21.10
N LYS A 43 -6.65 -6.50 20.07
CA LYS A 43 -7.77 -6.07 19.24
C LYS A 43 -7.48 -6.26 17.77
N LEU A 44 -8.54 -6.55 17.04
CA LEU A 44 -8.52 -6.66 15.59
C LEU A 44 -8.39 -5.28 14.97
N ILE A 45 -7.40 -5.13 14.11
CA ILE A 45 -7.37 -4.07 13.10
C ILE A 45 -7.48 -4.70 11.71
N SER A 46 -8.05 -3.95 10.77
CA SER A 46 -8.32 -4.44 9.43
C SER A 46 -8.06 -3.36 8.39
N GLY A 47 -8.09 -3.74 7.12
CA GLY A 47 -7.79 -2.78 6.07
C GLY A 47 -7.83 -3.36 4.68
N THR A 48 -7.51 -2.49 3.72
CA THR A 48 -7.26 -2.87 2.33
C THR A 48 -5.88 -2.40 1.91
N ALA A 49 -5.15 -3.23 1.19
CA ALA A 49 -3.84 -2.90 0.62
C ALA A 49 -3.90 -3.02 -0.91
N PHE A 50 -3.64 -1.91 -1.61
CA PHE A 50 -3.84 -1.81 -3.06
C PHE A 50 -3.00 -0.67 -3.68
N SER A 51 -2.76 -0.77 -4.97
CA SER A 51 -2.18 0.28 -5.82
C SER A 51 -3.07 0.45 -7.06
N THR A 52 -2.55 0.23 -8.27
CA THR A 52 -3.36 0.04 -9.49
C THR A 52 -4.17 -1.25 -9.45
N SER A 53 -3.80 -2.19 -8.59
CA SER A 53 -4.50 -3.44 -8.32
C SER A 53 -4.36 -3.84 -6.84
N VAL A 54 -5.12 -4.85 -6.41
CA VAL A 54 -5.01 -5.38 -5.04
C VAL A 54 -3.62 -6.00 -4.81
N LEU A 55 -3.04 -5.78 -3.64
CA LEU A 55 -1.74 -6.37 -3.28
C LEU A 55 -1.91 -7.81 -2.75
N ASN A 56 -2.58 -8.66 -3.53
CA ASN A 56 -2.86 -10.04 -3.13
C ASN A 56 -1.57 -10.80 -2.75
N GLY A 57 -1.57 -11.48 -1.61
CA GLY A 57 -0.42 -12.21 -1.10
C GLY A 57 0.64 -11.34 -0.41
N ALA A 58 0.48 -10.02 -0.37
CA ALA A 58 1.41 -9.14 0.33
C ALA A 58 1.46 -9.46 1.82
N ASN A 59 2.66 -9.39 2.38
CA ASN A 59 2.86 -9.48 3.83
C ASN A 59 2.63 -8.10 4.44
N VAL A 60 1.74 -8.02 5.42
CA VAL A 60 1.50 -6.79 6.18
C VAL A 60 2.25 -6.89 7.51
N THR A 61 3.08 -5.90 7.79
CA THR A 61 3.85 -5.81 9.04
C THR A 61 3.51 -4.54 9.79
N ALA A 62 3.68 -4.57 11.11
CA ALA A 62 3.44 -3.45 12.00
C ALA A 62 4.64 -3.25 12.91
N ILE A 63 5.04 -2.01 13.15
CA ILE A 63 5.98 -1.62 14.19
C ILE A 63 5.30 -0.56 15.06
N CYS A 64 4.89 -0.99 16.26
CA CYS A 64 4.23 -0.17 17.27
C CYS A 64 5.24 0.58 18.14
N LYS A 65 4.76 1.42 19.07
CA LYS A 65 5.64 2.31 19.85
C LYS A 65 6.72 1.60 20.67
N ASP A 66 6.51 0.32 20.99
CA ASP A 66 7.46 -0.53 21.71
C ASP A 66 8.31 -1.42 20.80
N GLY A 67 8.17 -1.26 19.48
CA GLY A 67 8.86 -2.05 18.46
C GLY A 67 8.19 -3.38 18.13
N LEU A 68 7.12 -3.77 18.83
CA LEU A 68 6.37 -4.99 18.54
C LEU A 68 5.30 -4.74 17.48
N GLY A 69 4.76 -5.82 16.90
CA GLY A 69 3.80 -5.75 15.81
C GLY A 69 2.61 -6.68 16.01
N PHE A 70 2.09 -7.19 14.90
CA PHE A 70 1.01 -8.16 14.92
C PHE A 70 1.35 -9.41 15.72
N LYS A 71 0.35 -9.94 16.42
CA LYS A 71 0.44 -11.22 17.13
C LYS A 71 0.72 -12.41 16.20
N ASN A 72 0.18 -12.36 14.99
CA ASN A 72 0.31 -13.40 13.97
C ASN A 72 0.71 -12.79 12.63
N LYS A 73 1.21 -13.61 11.71
CA LYS A 73 1.48 -13.19 10.32
C LYS A 73 0.19 -12.70 9.65
N VAL A 74 0.25 -11.55 8.99
CA VAL A 74 -0.89 -10.94 8.28
C VAL A 74 -0.61 -10.95 6.79
N ILE A 75 -1.55 -11.49 6.02
CA ILE A 75 -1.47 -11.57 4.56
C ILE A 75 -2.70 -10.93 3.94
N VAL A 76 -2.48 -10.20 2.86
CA VAL A 76 -3.54 -9.61 2.04
C VAL A 76 -4.20 -10.70 1.19
N ASN A 77 -5.53 -10.78 1.23
CA ASN A 77 -6.31 -11.74 0.45
C ASN A 77 -6.53 -11.27 -1.00
N ALA A 78 -7.21 -12.10 -1.80
CA ALA A 78 -7.49 -11.82 -3.22
C ALA A 78 -8.40 -10.61 -3.46
N GLN A 79 -9.09 -10.11 -2.42
CA GLN A 79 -9.90 -8.89 -2.46
C GLN A 79 -9.12 -7.66 -1.97
N GLY A 80 -7.82 -7.81 -1.69
CA GLY A 80 -6.97 -6.75 -1.15
C GLY A 80 -7.16 -6.53 0.35
N GLN A 81 -7.97 -7.33 1.04
CA GLN A 81 -8.28 -7.15 2.45
C GLN A 81 -7.26 -7.85 3.34
N TRP A 82 -7.00 -7.28 4.51
CA TRP A 82 -6.13 -7.87 5.53
C TRP A 82 -6.69 -7.63 6.93
N GLN A 83 -6.29 -8.49 7.87
CA GLN A 83 -6.71 -8.42 9.27
C GLN A 83 -5.57 -8.89 10.19
N GLY A 84 -5.36 -8.20 11.30
CA GLY A 84 -4.34 -8.55 12.28
C GLY A 84 -4.73 -8.15 13.69
N GLU A 85 -4.12 -8.81 14.68
CA GLU A 85 -4.34 -8.51 16.10
C GLU A 85 -3.13 -7.74 16.67
N ILE A 86 -3.37 -6.60 17.32
CA ILE A 86 -2.35 -5.79 18.00
C ILE A 86 -2.73 -5.63 19.48
N ASP A 87 -1.72 -5.64 20.36
CA ASP A 87 -1.87 -5.23 21.76
C ASP A 87 -2.21 -3.73 21.81
N THR A 88 -3.42 -3.40 22.27
CA THR A 88 -3.93 -2.02 22.23
C THR A 88 -3.10 -1.04 23.05
N SER A 89 -2.37 -1.54 24.06
CA SER A 89 -1.48 -0.70 24.85
C SER A 89 -0.28 -0.20 24.04
N LYS A 90 -0.04 -0.75 22.85
CA LYS A 90 1.14 -0.50 22.01
C LYS A 90 0.93 0.49 20.87
N PHE A 91 -0.30 0.91 20.61
CA PHE A 91 -0.54 2.01 19.67
C PHE A 91 0.25 3.27 20.04
N PRO A 92 0.68 4.08 19.05
CA PRO A 92 0.43 3.92 17.61
C PRO A 92 1.38 2.94 16.92
N CYS A 93 1.01 2.51 15.72
CA CYS A 93 1.79 1.60 14.89
C CYS A 93 1.99 2.13 13.47
N ARG A 94 3.21 1.96 12.97
CA ARG A 94 3.57 2.12 11.57
C ARG A 94 3.28 0.82 10.87
N LEU A 95 2.68 0.87 9.68
CA LEU A 95 2.31 -0.29 8.90
C LEU A 95 3.06 -0.31 7.57
N GLU A 96 3.40 -1.50 7.09
CA GLU A 96 3.97 -1.74 5.76
C GLU A 96 3.22 -2.90 5.11
N ALA A 97 2.79 -2.75 3.86
CA ALA A 97 2.36 -3.85 3.00
C ALA A 97 3.37 -4.02 1.87
N LYS A 98 3.95 -5.23 1.77
CA LYS A 98 5.01 -5.54 0.80
C LYS A 98 4.62 -6.71 -0.10
N ALA A 99 4.62 -6.47 -1.40
CA ALA A 99 4.48 -7.43 -2.49
C ALA A 99 5.67 -7.32 -3.45
N GLU A 100 5.81 -8.25 -4.42
CA GLU A 100 6.91 -8.21 -5.39
C GLU A 100 6.99 -6.86 -6.11
N GLY A 101 8.05 -6.09 -5.82
CA GLY A 101 8.30 -4.76 -6.41
C GLY A 101 7.42 -3.62 -5.89
N GLN A 102 6.52 -3.84 -4.94
CA GLN A 102 5.62 -2.81 -4.40
C GLN A 102 5.66 -2.80 -2.88
N THR A 103 5.89 -1.63 -2.29
CA THR A 103 5.89 -1.44 -0.83
C THR A 103 5.21 -0.12 -0.53
N TYR A 104 4.21 -0.16 0.33
CA TYR A 104 3.48 1.03 0.78
C TYR A 104 3.30 1.00 2.29
N HIS A 105 3.16 2.18 2.86
CA HIS A 105 3.11 2.39 4.30
C HIS A 105 1.86 3.15 4.72
N SER A 106 1.54 2.98 5.99
CA SER A 106 0.40 3.63 6.61
C SER A 106 0.65 3.79 8.10
N TYR A 107 -0.32 4.41 8.78
CA TYR A 107 -0.25 4.72 10.20
C TYR A 107 -1.60 4.46 10.86
N ILE A 108 -1.57 3.89 12.05
CA ILE A 108 -2.77 3.66 12.85
C ILE A 108 -2.47 3.92 14.34
N ASP A 109 -3.28 4.75 14.99
CA ASP A 109 -3.12 5.13 16.40
C ASP A 109 -4.18 4.55 17.34
N HIS A 110 -5.16 3.82 16.81
CA HIS A 110 -6.21 3.15 17.58
C HIS A 110 -6.75 1.93 16.84
N GLU A 111 -7.64 1.17 17.47
CA GLU A 111 -8.34 0.06 16.82
C GLU A 111 -9.24 0.54 15.68
N GLY A 112 -9.29 -0.19 14.57
CA GLY A 112 -10.16 0.18 13.45
C GLY A 112 -9.69 -0.31 12.10
N ARG A 113 -10.06 0.45 11.07
CA ARG A 113 -9.72 0.18 9.68
C ARG A 113 -8.66 1.15 9.18
N VAL A 114 -7.68 0.65 8.44
CA VAL A 114 -6.66 1.49 7.78
C VAL A 114 -6.25 0.91 6.43
N ASN A 115 -6.16 1.76 5.42
CA ASN A 115 -5.71 1.41 4.08
C ASN A 115 -4.19 1.53 3.98
N ILE A 116 -3.59 0.77 3.07
CA ILE A 116 -2.17 0.82 2.76
C ILE A 116 -2.01 0.93 1.23
N ASN A 117 -1.67 2.13 0.74
CA ASN A 117 -1.66 2.44 -0.69
C ASN A 117 -0.73 3.64 -1.01
N PRO A 118 -0.54 4.01 -2.29
CA PRO A 118 0.30 5.16 -2.66
C PRO A 118 -0.09 6.50 -2.03
N LEU A 119 -1.37 6.74 -1.76
CA LEU A 119 -1.79 8.01 -1.16
C LEU A 119 -1.47 8.05 0.35
N THR A 120 -1.61 6.93 1.07
CA THR A 120 -1.19 6.87 2.48
C THR A 120 0.33 7.08 2.61
N ASP A 121 1.12 6.57 1.67
CA ASP A 121 2.56 6.84 1.58
C ASP A 121 2.87 8.33 1.37
N MET A 122 2.15 9.00 0.47
CA MET A 122 2.34 10.44 0.24
C MET A 122 2.00 11.26 1.48
N VAL A 123 0.93 10.90 2.20
CA VAL A 123 0.60 11.57 3.47
C VAL A 123 1.69 11.32 4.50
N VAL A 124 2.17 10.08 4.64
CA VAL A 124 3.29 9.74 5.55
C VAL A 124 4.53 10.56 5.19
N ALA A 125 4.88 10.66 3.90
CA ALA A 125 6.04 11.39 3.45
C ALA A 125 5.96 12.88 3.82
N TYR A 126 4.83 13.51 3.50
CA TYR A 126 4.58 14.92 3.78
C TYR A 126 4.55 15.21 5.29
N ALA A 127 3.86 14.37 6.07
CA ALA A 127 3.67 14.58 7.50
C ALA A 127 4.96 14.35 8.32
N SER A 128 5.82 13.43 7.88
CA SER A 128 7.04 13.03 8.59
C SER A 128 8.30 13.77 8.12
N ASN A 129 8.23 14.43 6.97
CA ASN A 129 9.38 14.95 6.23
C ASN A 129 10.45 13.88 5.95
N GLN A 130 10.03 12.63 5.76
CA GLN A 130 10.90 11.49 5.48
C GLN A 130 10.36 10.67 4.32
N VAL A 131 11.22 9.91 3.65
CA VAL A 131 10.75 8.89 2.72
C VAL A 131 10.05 7.79 3.52
N PRO A 132 8.88 7.28 3.09
CA PRO A 132 8.08 6.33 3.88
C PRO A 132 8.85 5.10 4.38
N VAL A 133 9.72 4.51 3.54
CA VAL A 133 10.55 3.36 3.94
C VAL A 133 11.51 3.68 5.09
N THR A 134 12.06 4.90 5.12
CA THR A 134 12.94 5.38 6.20
C THR A 134 12.11 5.68 7.45
N TRP A 135 10.97 6.35 7.27
CA TRP A 135 10.04 6.64 8.36
C TRP A 135 9.53 5.37 9.04
N TYR A 136 9.26 4.30 8.29
CA TYR A 136 8.76 3.05 8.82
C TYR A 136 9.71 2.42 9.86
N GLN A 137 11.03 2.61 9.72
CA GLN A 137 12.02 2.02 10.63
C GLN A 137 12.04 2.70 12.01
N SER A 138 11.95 4.02 12.06
CA SER A 138 12.21 4.78 13.31
C SER A 138 11.38 6.05 13.49
N GLY A 139 10.51 6.39 12.54
CA GLY A 139 9.77 7.64 12.53
C GLY A 139 8.66 7.70 13.58
N SER A 140 8.36 8.89 14.06
CA SER A 140 7.20 9.16 14.91
C SER A 140 6.22 10.06 14.18
N MET A 141 4.93 9.91 14.46
CA MET A 141 3.88 10.75 13.90
C MET A 141 2.91 11.13 15.01
N THR A 142 2.31 12.32 14.93
CA THR A 142 1.14 12.67 15.73
C THR A 142 -0.09 12.71 14.83
N THR A 143 -1.25 12.46 15.41
CA THR A 143 -2.53 12.46 14.69
C THR A 143 -2.80 13.82 14.06
N GLU A 144 -2.39 14.93 14.70
CA GLU A 144 -2.55 16.28 14.15
C GLU A 144 -1.72 16.49 12.89
N LYS A 145 -0.47 16.03 12.87
CA LYS A 145 0.39 16.10 11.69
C LYS A 145 -0.16 15.26 10.55
N LEU A 146 -0.61 14.05 10.86
CA LEU A 146 -1.20 13.15 9.87
C LEU A 146 -2.49 13.74 9.26
N ASN A 147 -3.38 14.27 10.10
CA ASN A 147 -4.63 14.89 9.65
C ASN A 147 -4.36 16.14 8.81
N SER A 148 -3.43 17.00 9.24
CA SER A 148 -3.02 18.19 8.48
C SER A 148 -2.46 17.81 7.11
N ALA A 149 -1.64 16.77 7.05
CA ALA A 149 -1.06 16.25 5.82
C ALA A 149 -2.11 15.61 4.91
N ASN A 150 -3.05 14.85 5.46
CA ASN A 150 -4.18 14.28 4.71
C ASN A 150 -5.00 15.39 4.05
N SER A 151 -5.41 16.40 4.82
CA SER A 151 -6.17 17.54 4.30
C SER A 151 -5.39 18.32 3.23
N ALA A 152 -4.09 18.54 3.44
CA ALA A 152 -3.25 19.23 2.45
C ALA A 152 -3.12 18.44 1.14
N LEU A 153 -2.92 17.12 1.22
CA LEU A 153 -2.86 16.26 0.04
C LEU A 153 -4.20 16.21 -0.68
N VAL A 154 -5.31 16.05 0.04
CA VAL A 154 -6.66 16.07 -0.54
C VAL A 154 -6.94 17.37 -1.28
N ALA A 155 -6.61 18.51 -0.67
CA ALA A 155 -6.78 19.82 -1.31
C ALA A 155 -5.95 19.95 -2.59
N GLU A 156 -4.70 19.47 -2.59
CA GLU A 156 -3.87 19.49 -3.79
C GLU A 156 -4.37 18.51 -4.86
N LEU A 157 -4.83 17.31 -4.49
CA LEU A 157 -5.43 16.36 -5.44
C LEU A 157 -6.66 16.96 -6.13
N ILE A 158 -7.55 17.63 -5.37
CA ILE A 158 -8.71 18.34 -5.93
C ILE A 158 -8.28 19.43 -6.90
N LYS A 159 -7.31 20.27 -6.50
CA LYS A 159 -6.76 21.32 -7.34
C LYS A 159 -6.12 20.79 -8.63
N LYS A 160 -5.58 19.57 -8.59
CA LYS A 160 -4.96 18.87 -9.73
C LYS A 160 -5.96 18.07 -10.57
N GLY A 161 -7.26 18.13 -10.26
CA GLY A 161 -8.33 17.53 -11.05
C GLY A 161 -8.67 16.08 -10.71
N TYR A 162 -8.08 15.50 -9.66
CA TYR A 162 -8.43 14.15 -9.22
C TYR A 162 -9.81 14.14 -8.55
N GLY A 163 -10.61 13.11 -8.83
CA GLY A 163 -12.01 12.99 -8.38
C GLY A 163 -12.19 12.66 -6.90
N ILE A 164 -11.48 13.36 -5.99
CA ILE A 164 -11.53 13.15 -4.54
C ILE A 164 -12.44 14.21 -3.89
N ASN A 165 -13.14 13.83 -2.82
CA ASN A 165 -13.96 14.74 -2.02
C ASN A 165 -13.10 15.47 -0.97
N ASN A 166 -13.48 16.71 -0.63
CA ASN A 166 -12.71 17.58 0.29
C ASN A 166 -12.47 16.97 1.69
N ASP A 167 -13.39 16.14 2.17
CA ASP A 167 -13.34 15.55 3.52
C ASP A 167 -12.91 14.08 3.48
N MET A 168 -12.26 13.64 2.40
CA MET A 168 -11.80 12.26 2.25
C MET A 168 -10.70 11.93 3.25
N ASP A 169 -10.93 10.89 4.05
CA ASP A 169 -9.87 10.26 4.86
C ASP A 169 -9.20 9.16 4.03
N LEU A 170 -7.97 9.43 3.59
CA LEU A 170 -7.21 8.51 2.73
C LEU A 170 -6.79 7.23 3.46
N PHE A 171 -6.78 7.25 4.80
CA PHE A 171 -6.44 6.11 5.64
C PHE A 171 -7.65 5.24 5.90
N THR A 172 -8.80 5.81 6.27
CA THR A 172 -9.90 4.99 6.80
C THR A 172 -11.07 4.80 5.83
N ALA A 173 -11.10 5.50 4.69
CA ALA A 173 -12.20 5.39 3.72
C ALA A 173 -12.45 3.95 3.26
N GLU A 174 -13.73 3.60 3.14
CA GLU A 174 -14.17 2.25 2.79
C GLU A 174 -13.92 1.95 1.31
N MET A 175 -13.19 0.86 1.03
CA MET A 175 -13.02 0.37 -0.34
C MET A 175 -14.31 -0.30 -0.84
N LYS A 176 -14.94 0.31 -1.85
CA LYS A 176 -16.12 -0.18 -2.58
C LYS A 176 -15.80 -0.28 -4.07
N ALA A 177 -16.66 -0.94 -4.84
CA ALA A 177 -16.62 -0.82 -6.29
C ALA A 177 -16.70 0.67 -6.68
N ASN A 178 -15.81 1.11 -7.59
CA ASN A 178 -15.67 2.51 -8.01
C ASN A 178 -15.27 3.47 -6.87
N ASN A 179 -14.35 3.06 -5.99
CA ASN A 179 -13.83 3.94 -4.94
C ASN A 179 -13.01 5.11 -5.56
N PRO A 180 -13.32 6.38 -5.24
CA PRO A 180 -12.57 7.55 -5.73
C PRO A 180 -11.07 7.54 -5.44
N ILE A 181 -10.63 6.99 -4.30
CA ILE A 181 -9.22 6.82 -3.92
C ILE A 181 -8.52 5.86 -4.88
N HIS A 182 -9.17 4.74 -5.22
CA HIS A 182 -8.62 3.78 -6.17
C HIS A 182 -8.44 4.42 -7.54
N GLN A 183 -9.47 5.11 -8.02
CA GLN A 183 -9.41 5.82 -9.30
C GLN A 183 -8.31 6.89 -9.30
N ALA A 184 -8.24 7.71 -8.24
CA ALA A 184 -7.20 8.72 -8.12
C ALA A 184 -5.78 8.13 -8.10
N ILE A 185 -5.58 6.96 -7.47
CA ILE A 185 -4.29 6.26 -7.50
C ILE A 185 -3.93 5.81 -8.92
N GLN A 186 -4.88 5.22 -9.65
CA GLN A 186 -4.63 4.80 -11.04
C GLN A 186 -4.26 6.00 -11.91
N GLU A 187 -5.08 7.06 -11.86
CA GLU A 187 -4.87 8.29 -12.62
C GLU A 187 -3.55 8.98 -12.24
N LEU A 188 -3.19 9.00 -10.95
CA LEU A 188 -1.94 9.61 -10.47
C LEU A 188 -0.71 8.84 -10.97
N LEU A 189 -0.73 7.51 -10.85
CA LEU A 189 0.40 6.68 -11.30
C LEU A 189 0.57 6.76 -12.82
N GLU A 190 -0.52 6.85 -13.57
CA GLU A 190 -0.50 7.12 -15.01
C GLU A 190 0.04 8.53 -15.32
N ALA A 191 -0.39 9.55 -14.57
CA ALA A 191 0.11 10.92 -14.70
C ALA A 191 1.62 11.02 -14.45
N ILE A 192 2.16 10.24 -13.50
CA ILE A 192 3.59 10.15 -13.23
C ILE A 192 4.33 9.49 -14.40
N GLN A 193 3.82 8.37 -14.92
CA GLN A 193 4.46 7.65 -16.04
C GLN A 193 4.57 8.51 -17.31
N ASN A 194 3.63 9.42 -17.53
CA ASN A 194 3.64 10.34 -18.67
C ASN A 194 4.24 11.71 -18.33
N ASN A 195 4.77 11.91 -17.12
CA ASN A 195 5.35 13.18 -16.69
C ASN A 195 6.78 13.34 -17.20
N ARG A 196 7.11 14.51 -17.75
CA ARG A 196 8.49 14.82 -18.19
C ARG A 196 9.41 15.34 -17.09
N ASN A 197 8.85 15.81 -15.98
CA ASN A 197 9.55 16.47 -14.89
C ASN A 197 9.77 15.55 -13.67
N ILE A 198 8.92 14.53 -13.50
CA ILE A 198 8.99 13.54 -12.42
C ILE A 198 9.22 12.18 -13.06
N LYS A 199 10.36 11.57 -12.74
CA LYS A 199 10.78 10.31 -13.35
C LYS A 199 9.90 9.13 -12.95
N ASP A 200 9.59 9.02 -11.66
CA ASP A 200 8.90 7.89 -11.06
C ASP A 200 8.24 8.30 -9.73
N TYR A 201 7.48 7.37 -9.14
CA TYR A 201 6.77 7.59 -7.89
C TYR A 201 7.71 7.90 -6.72
N ASP A 202 8.88 7.25 -6.66
CA ASP A 202 9.90 7.52 -5.63
C ASP A 202 10.44 8.95 -5.73
N SER A 203 10.66 9.45 -6.96
CA SER A 203 11.05 10.84 -7.20
C SER A 203 9.98 11.83 -6.73
N LEU A 204 8.70 11.50 -6.88
CA LEU A 204 7.60 12.31 -6.33
C LEU A 204 7.62 12.31 -4.80
N LEU A 205 7.81 11.15 -4.16
CA LEU A 205 7.91 11.06 -2.69
C LEU A 205 9.06 11.91 -2.14
N MET A 206 10.20 11.97 -2.85
CA MET A 206 11.32 12.84 -2.48
C MET A 206 10.96 14.33 -2.47
N LEU A 207 10.14 14.78 -3.43
CA LEU A 207 9.64 16.16 -3.47
C LEU A 207 8.60 16.43 -2.37
N ILE A 208 7.70 15.47 -2.16
CA ILE A 208 6.61 15.58 -1.17
C ILE A 208 7.14 15.63 0.26
N LYS A 209 8.14 14.82 0.61
CA LYS A 209 8.75 14.89 1.96
C LYS A 209 9.36 16.26 2.27
N ASP A 210 9.77 16.99 1.23
CA ASP A 210 10.35 18.35 1.34
C ASP A 210 9.27 19.45 1.30
N GLY A 211 7.99 19.06 1.36
CA GLY A 211 6.85 19.98 1.42
C GLY A 211 6.30 20.40 0.05
N ASN A 212 6.82 19.86 -1.05
CA ASN A 212 6.47 20.32 -2.40
C ASN A 212 5.23 19.62 -2.96
N LEU A 213 4.09 19.67 -2.26
CA LEU A 213 2.84 19.07 -2.73
C LEU A 213 2.39 19.60 -4.10
N SER A 214 2.73 20.84 -4.45
CA SER A 214 2.41 21.42 -5.75
C SER A 214 3.02 20.66 -6.95
N GLN A 215 4.01 19.80 -6.69
CA GLN A 215 4.64 18.93 -7.67
C GLN A 215 3.82 17.67 -7.97
N VAL A 216 2.75 17.39 -7.22
CA VAL A 216 1.78 16.37 -7.63
C VAL A 216 1.33 16.69 -9.07
N PRO A 217 1.48 15.75 -10.01
CA PRO A 217 1.15 16.01 -11.40
C PRO A 217 -0.34 16.25 -11.55
N GLU A 218 -0.70 17.11 -12.51
CA GLU A 218 -2.10 17.26 -12.90
C GLU A 218 -2.64 15.95 -13.45
N LYS A 219 -3.91 15.67 -13.17
CA LYS A 219 -4.61 14.56 -13.78
C LYS A 219 -4.51 14.71 -15.30
N ILE A 220 -4.21 13.61 -15.99
CA ILE A 220 -4.32 13.59 -17.45
C ILE A 220 -5.81 13.62 -17.78
N GLU A 221 -6.26 14.75 -18.29
CA GLU A 221 -7.51 14.78 -19.04
C GLU A 221 -7.23 14.14 -20.39
N PHE A 222 -7.68 12.90 -20.58
CA PHE A 222 -8.05 12.47 -21.91
C PHE A 222 -9.21 13.38 -22.32
N LEU A 223 -8.88 14.52 -22.91
CA LEU A 223 -9.86 15.27 -23.65
C LEU A 223 -10.47 14.23 -24.59
N ASN A 224 -11.78 14.00 -24.49
CA ASN A 224 -12.53 13.41 -25.60
C ASN A 224 -12.41 14.30 -26.87
N ASN A 225 -11.80 15.48 -26.72
CA ASN A 225 -11.29 16.39 -27.74
C ASN A 225 -9.75 16.38 -27.87
N SER A 226 -9.08 15.30 -27.48
CA SER A 226 -7.80 14.98 -28.08
C SER A 226 -8.11 14.99 -29.56
N VAL A 227 -7.56 15.96 -30.31
CA VAL A 227 -7.52 15.89 -31.77
C VAL A 227 -7.23 14.43 -32.05
N ALA A 228 -8.17 13.73 -32.70
CA ALA A 228 -7.98 12.33 -33.07
C ALA A 228 -6.53 12.23 -33.49
N LYS A 229 -5.71 11.41 -32.82
CA LYS A 229 -4.28 11.35 -33.13
C LYS A 229 -4.26 10.97 -34.61
N VAL A 230 -4.08 11.95 -35.48
CA VAL A 230 -4.14 11.74 -36.92
C VAL A 230 -2.81 11.06 -37.14
N PHE A 231 -2.83 9.73 -37.09
CA PHE A 231 -1.73 8.94 -37.59
C PHE A 231 -1.57 9.39 -39.04
N GLY A 232 -0.52 10.17 -39.29
CA GLY A 232 -0.12 10.54 -40.63
C GLY A 232 0.37 9.26 -41.29
N PHE A 233 -0.54 8.52 -41.91
CA PHE A 233 -0.16 7.34 -42.65
C PHE A 233 0.56 7.80 -43.91
N ASN A 234 1.83 7.45 -44.04
CA ASN A 234 2.54 7.61 -45.29
C ASN A 234 2.00 6.57 -46.28
N LYS A 235 0.99 6.94 -47.06
CA LYS A 235 0.36 6.06 -48.05
C LYS A 235 1.35 5.59 -49.13
N ASP A 236 2.42 6.35 -49.37
CA ASP A 236 3.47 5.98 -50.32
C ASP A 236 4.35 4.84 -49.78
N ALA A 237 4.27 4.55 -48.48
CA ALA A 237 4.94 3.43 -47.85
C ALA A 237 4.22 2.08 -48.06
N CYS A 238 3.05 2.07 -48.74
CA CYS A 238 2.22 0.88 -48.97
C CYS A 238 1.91 0.66 -50.46
N GLN A 239 1.64 -0.60 -50.84
CA GLN A 239 1.10 -0.92 -52.15
C GLN A 239 -0.42 -0.64 -52.18
N VAL A 240 -0.89 0.07 -53.22
CA VAL A 240 -2.32 0.36 -53.44
C VAL A 240 -3.01 -0.83 -54.10
N LEU A 241 -4.15 -1.24 -53.56
CA LEU A 241 -5.02 -2.27 -54.13
C LEU A 241 -6.19 -1.65 -54.93
N PRO A 242 -6.83 -2.43 -55.83
CA PRO A 242 -8.02 -1.98 -56.54
C PRO A 242 -9.11 -1.52 -55.55
N LYS A 243 -9.72 -0.36 -55.81
CA LYS A 243 -10.77 0.18 -54.95
C LYS A 243 -11.97 -0.76 -54.92
N THR A 244 -12.45 -1.09 -53.73
CA THR A 244 -13.78 -1.68 -53.54
C THR A 244 -14.73 -0.56 -53.12
N GLU A 245 -15.68 -0.24 -53.97
CA GLU A 245 -16.62 0.87 -53.75
C GLU A 245 -15.91 2.20 -53.45
N ASN A 246 -16.08 2.74 -52.23
CA ASN A 246 -15.56 4.02 -51.77
C ASN A 246 -14.37 3.87 -50.78
N THR A 247 -13.78 2.69 -50.68
CA THR A 247 -12.69 2.42 -49.73
C THR A 247 -11.37 2.23 -50.49
N GLU A 248 -10.36 3.02 -50.12
CA GLU A 248 -8.98 2.81 -50.56
C GLU A 248 -8.37 1.66 -49.76
N GLN A 249 -7.86 0.64 -50.46
CA GLN A 249 -7.24 -0.52 -49.84
C GLN A 249 -5.73 -0.47 -50.06
N TYR A 250 -4.98 -0.85 -49.03
CA TYR A 250 -3.52 -0.88 -49.03
C TYR A 250 -3.03 -2.21 -48.48
N ASN A 251 -1.94 -2.74 -49.02
CA ASN A 251 -1.23 -3.90 -48.48
C ASN A 251 0.29 -3.68 -48.57
N LYS A 252 1.07 -4.61 -47.99
CA LYS A 252 2.55 -4.60 -48.04
C LYS A 252 3.18 -3.25 -47.69
N CYS A 253 2.81 -2.71 -46.53
CA CYS A 253 3.39 -1.48 -46.02
C CYS A 253 4.80 -1.72 -45.45
N SER A 254 5.69 -0.75 -45.62
CA SER A 254 6.99 -0.71 -44.92
C SER A 254 6.85 -0.11 -43.51
N ASP A 255 7.93 -0.21 -42.73
CA ASP A 255 8.09 0.41 -41.40
C ASP A 255 7.89 1.93 -41.39
N LYS A 256 8.00 2.58 -42.56
CA LYS A 256 7.76 4.02 -42.76
C LYS A 256 6.29 4.42 -42.86
N VAL A 257 5.36 3.49 -42.71
CA VAL A 257 3.92 3.80 -42.79
C VAL A 257 3.46 4.74 -41.68
N ILE A 258 4.16 4.74 -40.53
CA ILE A 258 3.93 5.65 -39.41
C ILE A 258 5.29 6.12 -38.88
N ASP A 259 5.56 7.43 -38.94
CA ASP A 259 6.87 8.00 -38.57
C ASP A 259 7.25 7.80 -37.08
N ASP A 260 6.26 7.60 -36.20
CA ASP A 260 6.45 7.39 -34.75
C ASP A 260 6.54 5.90 -34.34
N PHE A 261 6.57 4.98 -35.30
CA PHE A 261 6.54 3.55 -35.00
C PHE A 261 7.96 2.97 -34.79
N SER A 262 8.37 2.85 -33.53
CA SER A 262 9.62 2.16 -33.17
C SER A 262 9.38 0.67 -32.85
N GLU A 263 9.39 -0.09 -33.92
CA GLU A 263 9.91 -1.45 -34.12
C GLU A 263 10.74 -2.24 -33.10
N SER A 264 10.44 -2.37 -31.80
CA SER A 264 11.35 -3.15 -30.94
C SER A 264 11.18 -4.67 -31.00
N ASN A 265 10.01 -5.21 -31.41
CA ASN A 265 9.79 -6.64 -31.65
C ASN A 265 8.42 -6.89 -32.32
N LEU A 266 8.32 -6.90 -33.66
CA LEU A 266 7.38 -7.82 -34.31
C LEU A 266 8.13 -9.08 -34.69
N VAL A 267 7.66 -10.19 -34.13
CA VAL A 267 8.06 -11.52 -34.56
C VAL A 267 7.49 -11.72 -35.95
N ALA A 268 8.35 -11.66 -36.97
CA ALA A 268 8.04 -12.24 -38.26
C ALA A 268 7.92 -13.75 -38.08
N THR A 269 6.70 -14.27 -38.05
CA THR A 269 6.49 -15.66 -38.44
C THR A 269 6.45 -15.69 -39.96
N ASP A 270 7.63 -15.93 -40.55
CA ASP A 270 7.71 -16.59 -41.85
C ASP A 270 6.81 -17.84 -41.79
N SER A 271 5.68 -17.80 -42.50
CA SER A 271 5.05 -19.02 -42.99
C SER A 271 4.98 -18.90 -44.50
N ASP A 272 6.05 -19.37 -45.14
CA ASP A 272 6.10 -19.71 -46.54
C ASP A 272 4.96 -20.68 -46.89
N GLU A 273 3.82 -20.16 -47.35
CA GLU A 273 2.87 -20.97 -48.12
C GLU A 273 3.35 -21.01 -49.57
N LYS A 274 4.19 -22.02 -49.85
CA LYS A 274 4.47 -22.48 -51.21
C LYS A 274 3.16 -22.92 -51.86
N TRP A 275 2.68 -22.15 -52.84
CA TRP A 275 1.76 -22.65 -53.85
C TRP A 275 2.60 -23.33 -54.93
N ALA A 276 2.57 -24.67 -54.94
CA ALA A 276 3.08 -25.46 -56.06
C ALA A 276 2.09 -25.37 -57.24
N GLU A 277 2.65 -25.32 -58.45
CA GLU A 277 1.96 -25.42 -59.74
C GLU A 277 1.08 -26.67 -59.86
#